data_AF-S2ZSM7-F1
#
_entry.id   AF-S2ZSM7-F1
#
_cell.length_a   1.000
_cell.length_b   1.000
_cell.length_c   1.000
_cell.angle_alpha   90.00
_cell.angle_beta   90.00
_cell.angle_gamma   90.00
#
_symmetry.space_group_name_H-M   'P 1'
#
loop_
_entity.id
_entity.type
_entity.pdbx_description
1 polymer ?
#
loop_
_entity_poly.entity_id
_entity_poly.type
_entity_poly.pdbx_seq_one_letter_code
_entity_poly.pdbx_strand_id
1 'polypeptide(L)'
;MKRFIFSLFFLLQALICVQVVNAEWVDTTSDGEFKYYIDRSSVNYVSTHNPAYYVARIKLEAINTPYYIITNIYVYKTNAFEFSVGEVYHKLNGQKIQEVNAVSVTPIKSGSVIDKLANRIVEIDNNQQQYIKNERLKKAQEEEKKQKQEKMKGKVIGAFTLGIVAFIVRVIYYKYKKHQNSSSD
;
A
#
# COMPACT_ATOMS: atom_id res chain seq x y z
N MET A 1 -27.68 20.36 -23.15
CA MET A 1 -26.38 20.89 -22.67
C MET A 1 -25.93 20.39 -21.28
N LYS A 2 -26.81 19.97 -20.36
CA LYS A 2 -26.38 19.49 -19.02
C LYS A 2 -25.69 18.12 -19.00
N ARG A 3 -25.99 17.21 -19.95
CA ARG A 3 -25.41 15.85 -20.01
C ARG A 3 -23.97 15.79 -20.55
N PHE A 4 -23.55 16.79 -21.33
CA PHE A 4 -22.21 16.82 -21.93
C PHE A 4 -21.13 17.20 -20.90
N ILE A 5 -21.45 18.13 -20.00
CA ILE A 5 -20.54 18.63 -18.97
C ILE A 5 -20.14 17.54 -17.98
N PHE A 6 -21.08 16.66 -17.60
CA PHE A 6 -20.78 15.53 -16.71
C PHE A 6 -19.83 14.50 -17.35
N SER A 7 -19.95 14.27 -18.68
CA SER A 7 -19.02 13.36 -19.37
C SER A 7 -17.60 13.93 -19.46
N LEU A 8 -17.48 15.25 -19.66
CA LEU A 8 -16.19 15.93 -19.71
C LEU A 8 -15.52 15.96 -18.34
N PHE A 9 -16.30 16.16 -17.26
CA PHE A 9 -15.80 16.09 -15.90
C PHE A 9 -15.30 14.69 -15.52
N PHE A 10 -15.99 13.64 -15.97
CA PHE A 10 -15.56 12.24 -15.77
C PHE A 10 -14.27 11.91 -16.53
N LEU A 11 -14.13 12.42 -17.75
CA LEU A 11 -12.90 12.29 -18.56
C LEU A 11 -11.72 13.05 -17.92
N LEU A 12 -11.98 14.25 -17.41
CA LEU A 12 -10.97 15.05 -16.71
C LEU A 12 -10.54 14.39 -15.39
N GLN A 13 -11.48 13.82 -14.62
CA GLN A 13 -11.17 13.05 -13.40
C GLN A 13 -10.38 11.78 -13.71
N ALA A 14 -10.69 11.07 -14.79
CA ALA A 14 -9.93 9.89 -15.22
C ALA A 14 -8.48 10.24 -15.59
N LEU A 15 -8.23 11.42 -16.16
CA LEU A 15 -6.89 11.95 -16.45
C LEU A 15 -6.13 12.37 -15.18
N ILE A 16 -6.81 12.88 -14.16
CA ILE A 16 -6.20 13.29 -12.87
C ILE A 16 -5.99 12.08 -11.94
N CYS A 17 -6.61 10.93 -12.22
CA CYS A 17 -6.43 9.69 -11.47
C CYS A 17 -5.14 8.92 -11.81
N VAL A 18 -4.27 9.47 -12.65
CA VAL A 18 -2.86 9.06 -12.64
C VAL A 18 -2.30 9.55 -11.32
N GLN A 19 -2.41 8.73 -10.28
CA GLN A 19 -1.63 8.91 -9.07
C GLN A 19 -0.18 8.97 -9.53
N VAL A 20 0.36 10.19 -9.57
CA VAL A 20 1.78 10.42 -9.74
C VAL A 20 2.41 9.73 -8.55
N VAL A 21 2.86 8.49 -8.76
CA VAL A 21 3.72 7.80 -7.81
C VAL A 21 5.00 8.62 -7.82
N ASN A 22 5.06 9.63 -6.94
CA ASN A 22 6.26 10.41 -6.73
C ASN A 22 7.34 9.40 -6.32
N ALA A 23 8.41 9.32 -7.10
CA ALA A 23 9.53 8.45 -6.80
C ALA A 23 10.05 8.81 -5.39
N GLU A 24 10.00 7.85 -4.48
CA GLU A 24 10.47 8.02 -3.09
C GLU A 24 11.93 7.55 -3.06
N TRP A 25 12.83 8.45 -3.45
CA TRP A 25 14.26 8.18 -3.46
C TRP A 25 14.82 8.09 -2.04
N VAL A 26 15.23 6.89 -1.66
CA VAL A 26 15.88 6.60 -0.38
C VAL A 26 17.38 6.54 -0.59
N ASP A 27 18.14 7.32 0.18
CA ASP A 27 19.61 7.24 0.22
C ASP A 27 20.04 5.87 0.76
N THR A 28 21.05 5.26 0.13
CA THR A 28 21.49 3.91 0.48
C THR A 28 22.97 3.83 0.82
N THR A 29 23.82 4.13 -0.15
CA THR A 29 25.27 3.95 -0.04
C THR A 29 25.97 4.78 -1.11
N SER A 30 27.30 4.83 -1.06
CA SER A 30 28.12 5.54 -2.03
C SER A 30 29.44 4.81 -2.27
N ASP A 31 30.03 5.07 -3.42
CA ASP A 31 31.44 4.77 -3.70
C ASP A 31 32.21 6.06 -4.03
N GLY A 32 33.37 5.94 -4.65
CA GLY A 32 34.20 7.10 -5.03
C GLY A 32 33.62 7.92 -6.18
N GLU A 33 32.67 7.39 -6.93
CA GLU A 33 32.12 8.00 -8.15
C GLU A 33 30.64 8.40 -8.00
N PHE A 34 29.85 7.59 -7.30
CA PHE A 34 28.39 7.70 -7.24
C PHE A 34 27.84 7.60 -5.82
N LYS A 35 26.74 8.32 -5.59
CA LYS A 35 25.77 8.08 -4.52
C LYS A 35 24.58 7.31 -5.09
N TYR A 36 24.13 6.28 -4.38
CA TYR A 36 23.10 5.36 -4.85
C TYR A 36 21.81 5.59 -4.08
N TYR A 37 20.72 5.72 -4.83
CA TYR A 37 19.38 5.84 -4.29
C TYR A 37 18.48 4.74 -4.85
N ILE A 38 17.56 4.24 -4.04
CA ILE A 38 16.50 3.31 -4.46
C ILE A 38 15.18 4.07 -4.46
N ASP A 39 14.40 3.98 -5.54
CA ASP A 39 12.99 4.37 -5.50
C ASP A 39 12.21 3.29 -4.77
N ARG A 40 11.82 3.57 -3.53
CA ARG A 40 11.14 2.62 -2.65
C ARG A 40 9.88 2.02 -3.29
N SER A 41 9.15 2.82 -4.05
CA SER A 41 7.89 2.43 -4.68
C SER A 41 8.06 1.43 -5.83
N SER A 42 9.29 1.33 -6.36
CA SER A 42 9.63 0.47 -7.49
C SER A 42 10.14 -0.92 -7.09
N VAL A 43 10.43 -1.12 -5.80
CA VAL A 43 10.99 -2.38 -5.29
C VAL A 43 9.94 -3.48 -5.41
N ASN A 44 10.31 -4.56 -6.10
CA ASN A 44 9.43 -5.71 -6.25
C ASN A 44 10.21 -7.02 -6.36
N TYR A 45 9.62 -8.10 -5.85
CA TYR A 45 10.15 -9.45 -6.01
C TYR A 45 9.42 -10.19 -7.14
N VAL A 46 10.17 -10.68 -8.13
CA VAL A 46 9.63 -11.40 -9.29
C VAL A 46 9.95 -12.88 -9.15
N SER A 47 8.95 -13.65 -8.69
CA SER A 47 9.06 -15.10 -8.50
C SER A 47 8.80 -15.92 -9.75
N THR A 48 8.18 -15.33 -10.78
CA THR A 48 7.77 -16.02 -12.02
C THR A 48 8.91 -16.17 -13.02
N HIS A 49 10.04 -15.50 -12.81
CA HIS A 49 11.24 -15.62 -13.64
C HIS A 49 12.18 -16.71 -13.09
N ASN A 50 13.00 -17.31 -13.96
CA ASN A 50 14.03 -18.27 -13.56
C ASN A 50 15.42 -17.85 -14.09
N PRO A 51 16.38 -17.48 -13.22
CA PRO A 51 16.25 -17.41 -11.77
C PRO A 51 15.37 -16.24 -11.32
N ALA A 52 14.69 -16.41 -10.18
CA ALA A 52 13.90 -15.34 -9.56
C ALA A 52 14.81 -14.20 -9.10
N TYR A 53 14.29 -12.97 -9.12
CA TYR A 53 15.04 -11.77 -8.81
C TYR A 53 14.22 -10.71 -8.08
N TYR A 54 14.92 -9.80 -7.41
CA TYR A 54 14.39 -8.51 -7.01
C TYR A 54 14.67 -7.47 -8.10
N VAL A 55 13.73 -6.59 -8.35
CA VAL A 55 13.92 -5.43 -9.22
C VAL A 55 13.73 -4.16 -8.42
N ALA A 56 14.56 -3.16 -8.70
CA ALA A 56 14.39 -1.82 -8.17
C ALA A 56 14.85 -0.79 -9.20
N ARG A 57 14.13 0.32 -9.30
CA ARG A 57 14.62 1.52 -9.98
C ARG A 57 15.59 2.23 -9.05
N ILE A 58 16.75 2.56 -9.59
CA ILE A 58 17.84 3.20 -8.87
C ILE A 58 18.26 4.50 -9.56
N LYS A 59 18.76 5.43 -8.75
CA LYS A 59 19.43 6.66 -9.21
C LYS A 59 20.88 6.61 -8.76
N LEU A 60 21.81 6.66 -9.72
CA LEU A 60 23.24 6.80 -9.49
C LEU A 60 23.58 8.27 -9.70
N GLU A 61 23.77 8.99 -8.61
CA GLU A 61 24.08 10.41 -8.64
C GLU A 61 25.59 10.61 -8.57
N ALA A 62 26.19 11.16 -9.63
CA ALA A 62 27.64 11.31 -9.70
C ALA A 62 28.13 12.35 -8.67
N ILE A 63 29.23 12.08 -7.97
CA ILE A 63 29.70 12.94 -6.87
C ILE A 63 30.35 14.21 -7.42
N ASN A 64 31.21 14.07 -8.44
CA ASN A 64 32.07 15.16 -8.92
C ASN A 64 31.61 15.79 -10.23
N THR A 65 30.52 15.30 -10.82
CA THR A 65 29.99 15.76 -12.11
C THR A 65 28.50 16.07 -12.02
N PRO A 66 27.98 17.00 -12.85
CA PRO A 66 26.60 17.48 -12.75
C PRO A 66 25.60 16.55 -13.46
N TYR A 67 25.74 15.23 -13.34
CA TYR A 67 24.79 14.28 -13.91
C TYR A 67 24.34 13.21 -12.91
N TYR A 68 23.22 12.58 -13.21
CA TYR A 68 22.78 11.35 -12.57
C TYR A 68 22.23 10.37 -13.61
N ILE A 69 22.21 9.09 -13.27
CA ILE A 69 21.70 8.02 -14.12
C ILE A 69 20.50 7.40 -13.43
N ILE A 70 19.39 7.22 -14.13
CA ILE A 70 18.28 6.38 -13.67
C ILE A 70 18.31 5.08 -14.47
N THR A 71 18.29 3.95 -13.76
CA THR A 71 18.21 2.62 -14.38
C THR A 71 17.47 1.66 -13.44
N ASN A 72 17.15 0.46 -13.91
CA ASN A 72 16.69 -0.63 -13.06
C ASN A 72 17.86 -1.57 -12.75
N ILE A 73 17.94 -2.03 -11.51
CA ILE A 73 18.80 -3.15 -11.12
C ILE A 73 17.95 -4.39 -10.92
N TYR A 74 18.44 -5.51 -11.42
CA TYR A 74 17.90 -6.84 -11.17
C TYR A 74 18.90 -7.60 -10.31
N VAL A 75 18.46 -8.08 -9.15
CA VAL A 75 19.28 -8.81 -8.17
C VAL A 75 18.75 -10.23 -8.08
N TYR A 76 19.50 -11.17 -8.65
CA TYR A 76 19.13 -12.58 -8.71
C TYR A 76 19.45 -13.31 -7.42
N LYS A 77 18.62 -14.31 -7.08
CA LYS A 77 18.87 -15.21 -5.95
C LYS A 77 20.19 -16.00 -6.06
N THR A 78 20.75 -16.10 -7.26
CA THR A 78 22.07 -16.71 -7.51
C THR A 78 23.24 -15.79 -7.13
N ASN A 79 22.99 -14.70 -6.40
CA ASN A 79 23.99 -13.70 -6.02
C ASN A 79 24.67 -13.05 -7.24
N ALA A 80 23.86 -12.72 -8.24
CA ALA A 80 24.27 -11.99 -9.44
C ALA A 80 23.35 -10.78 -9.63
N PHE A 81 23.79 -9.82 -10.43
CA PHE A 81 23.00 -8.65 -10.77
C PHE A 81 23.20 -8.23 -12.22
N GLU A 82 22.25 -7.48 -12.75
CA GLU A 82 22.41 -6.73 -14.00
C GLU A 82 21.68 -5.39 -13.90
N PHE A 83 22.10 -4.43 -14.73
CA PHE A 83 21.36 -3.18 -14.91
C PHE A 83 20.58 -3.23 -16.22
N SER A 84 19.44 -2.56 -16.29
CA SER A 84 18.85 -2.22 -17.58
C SER A 84 19.65 -1.11 -18.28
N VAL A 85 19.28 -0.81 -19.52
CA VAL A 85 19.65 0.45 -20.16
C VAL A 85 19.27 1.59 -19.21
N GLY A 86 20.20 2.52 -19.01
CA GLY A 86 20.05 3.66 -18.12
C GLY A 86 19.86 4.96 -18.89
N GLU A 87 19.11 5.88 -18.30
CA GLU A 87 18.92 7.23 -18.82
C GLU A 87 19.77 8.21 -18.01
N VAL A 88 20.61 8.98 -18.70
CA VAL A 88 21.50 9.98 -18.09
C VAL A 88 20.80 11.34 -18.14
N TYR A 89 20.81 12.03 -17.01
CA TYR A 89 20.19 13.34 -16.84
C TYR A 89 21.18 14.34 -16.27
N HIS A 90 21.02 15.59 -16.65
CA HIS A 90 21.75 16.70 -16.04
C HIS A 90 21.10 17.10 -14.71
N LYS A 91 21.89 17.31 -13.65
CA LYS A 91 21.40 17.60 -12.30
C LYS A 91 20.62 18.90 -12.20
N LEU A 92 21.09 19.97 -12.85
CA LEU A 92 20.55 21.31 -12.66
C LEU A 92 19.16 21.51 -13.27
N ASN A 93 18.91 20.91 -14.43
CA ASN A 93 17.68 21.14 -15.21
C ASN A 93 16.88 19.86 -15.46
N GLY A 94 17.36 18.69 -15.01
CA GLY A 94 16.70 17.41 -15.21
C GLY A 94 16.59 16.97 -16.67
N GLN A 95 17.33 17.60 -17.59
CA GLN A 95 17.25 17.28 -19.01
C GLN A 95 17.98 15.96 -19.29
N LYS A 96 17.32 15.06 -20.02
CA LYS A 96 17.95 13.83 -20.52
C LYS A 96 19.07 14.19 -21.49
N ILE A 97 20.27 13.68 -21.22
CA ILE A 97 21.48 13.93 -22.01
C ILE A 97 21.72 12.76 -22.97
N GLN A 98 21.61 11.52 -22.48
CA GLN A 98 22.04 10.33 -23.20
C GLN A 98 21.38 9.07 -22.63
N GLU A 99 21.43 7.97 -23.37
CA GLU A 99 21.19 6.61 -22.86
C GLU A 99 22.52 5.83 -22.76
N VAL A 100 22.70 5.11 -21.67
CA VAL A 100 23.86 4.26 -21.43
C VAL A 100 23.45 2.79 -21.42
N ASN A 101 24.23 1.96 -22.11
CA ASN A 101 23.95 0.54 -22.20
C ASN A 101 24.08 -0.15 -20.84
N ALA A 102 23.28 -1.19 -20.68
CA ALA A 102 23.32 -2.14 -19.58
C ALA A 102 24.66 -2.88 -19.50
N VAL A 103 25.06 -3.21 -18.28
CA VAL A 103 26.11 -4.22 -18.02
C VAL A 103 25.44 -5.60 -18.02
N SER A 104 26.11 -6.60 -18.60
CA SER A 104 25.67 -8.00 -18.54
C SER A 104 25.57 -8.53 -17.10
N VAL A 105 24.85 -9.65 -16.92
CA VAL A 105 24.80 -10.38 -15.66
C VAL A 105 26.19 -10.56 -15.05
N THR A 106 26.38 -10.01 -13.86
CA THR A 106 27.66 -9.96 -13.15
C THR A 106 27.50 -10.55 -11.75
N PRO A 107 28.46 -11.37 -11.25
CA PRO A 107 28.43 -11.85 -9.86
C PRO A 107 28.54 -10.71 -8.85
N ILE A 108 27.79 -10.80 -7.75
CA ILE A 108 27.89 -9.84 -6.64
C ILE A 108 29.07 -10.24 -5.74
N LYS A 109 30.02 -9.32 -5.59
CA LYS A 109 31.14 -9.49 -4.64
C LYS A 109 30.70 -9.07 -3.25
N SER A 110 30.91 -9.92 -2.25
CA SER A 110 30.62 -9.62 -0.84
C SER A 110 31.31 -8.32 -0.41
N GLY A 111 30.59 -7.48 0.35
CA GLY A 111 31.07 -6.18 0.83
C GLY A 111 31.12 -5.07 -0.23
N SER A 112 30.84 -5.39 -1.50
CA SER A 112 30.75 -4.39 -2.56
C SER A 112 29.56 -3.44 -2.36
N VAL A 113 29.58 -2.33 -3.08
CA VAL A 113 28.48 -1.37 -3.12
C VAL A 113 27.19 -2.03 -3.62
N ILE A 114 27.30 -2.92 -4.60
CA ILE A 114 26.17 -3.69 -5.12
C ILE A 114 25.64 -4.69 -4.09
N ASP A 115 26.50 -5.32 -3.29
CA ASP A 115 26.07 -6.19 -2.19
C ASP A 115 25.26 -5.40 -1.15
N LYS A 116 25.72 -4.22 -0.76
CA LYS A 116 24.97 -3.32 0.14
C LYS A 116 23.64 -2.89 -0.46
N LEU A 117 23.63 -2.53 -1.74
CA LEU A 117 22.43 -2.13 -2.47
C LEU A 117 21.41 -3.28 -2.56
N ALA A 118 21.87 -4.49 -2.91
CA ALA A 118 21.06 -5.70 -2.96
C ALA A 118 20.41 -6.01 -1.60
N ASN A 119 21.18 -5.96 -0.52
CA ASN A 119 20.66 -6.17 0.84
C ASN A 119 19.59 -5.12 1.20
N ARG A 120 19.81 -3.86 0.80
CA ARG A 120 18.83 -2.79 1.05
C ARG A 120 17.53 -2.96 0.26
N ILE A 121 17.59 -3.46 -0.98
CA ILE A 121 16.41 -3.78 -1.79
C ILE A 121 15.56 -4.85 -1.09
N VAL A 122 16.20 -5.92 -0.60
CA VAL A 122 15.52 -7.01 0.11
C VAL A 122 14.87 -6.50 1.41
N GLU A 123 15.57 -5.64 2.16
CA GLU A 123 15.04 -5.03 3.37
C GLU A 123 13.79 -4.16 3.10
N ILE A 124 13.82 -3.36 2.03
CA ILE A 124 12.69 -2.51 1.64
C ILE A 124 11.46 -3.38 1.32
N ASP A 125 11.60 -4.44 0.51
CA ASP A 125 10.51 -5.36 0.21
C ASP A 125 9.95 -5.99 1.49
N ASN A 126 10.82 -6.54 2.36
CA ASN A 126 10.39 -7.15 3.62
C ASN A 126 9.59 -6.18 4.50
N ASN A 127 10.04 -4.95 4.63
CA ASN A 127 9.35 -3.91 5.41
C ASN A 127 7.98 -3.58 4.80
N GLN A 128 7.89 -3.51 3.46
CA GLN A 128 6.64 -3.27 2.76
C GLN A 128 5.65 -4.43 2.93
N GLN A 129 6.11 -5.68 2.83
CA GLN A 129 5.26 -6.86 3.07
C GLN A 129 4.75 -6.91 4.51
N GLN A 130 5.59 -6.57 5.49
CA GLN A 130 5.17 -6.50 6.91
C GLN A 130 4.12 -5.41 7.13
N TYR A 131 4.32 -4.23 6.54
CA TYR A 131 3.34 -3.14 6.62
C TYR A 131 1.97 -3.56 6.05
N ILE A 132 1.96 -4.17 4.85
CA ILE A 132 0.74 -4.66 4.21
C ILE A 132 0.04 -5.71 5.09
N LYS A 133 0.80 -6.64 5.68
CA LYS A 133 0.26 -7.64 6.61
C LYS A 133 -0.40 -6.99 7.82
N ASN A 134 0.25 -5.99 8.43
CA ASN A 134 -0.27 -5.28 9.59
C ASN A 134 -1.54 -4.48 9.28
N GLU A 135 -1.59 -3.80 8.13
CA GLU A 135 -2.79 -3.07 7.69
C GLU A 135 -3.97 -4.01 7.44
N ARG A 136 -3.73 -5.20 6.87
CA ARG A 136 -4.78 -6.22 6.71
C ARG A 136 -5.32 -6.71 8.06
N LEU A 137 -4.43 -6.94 9.03
CA LEU A 137 -4.82 -7.35 10.39
C LEU A 137 -5.66 -6.28 11.09
N LYS A 138 -5.29 -5.00 10.97
CA LYS A 138 -6.08 -3.89 11.54
C LYS A 138 -7.49 -3.83 10.94
N LYS A 139 -7.60 -3.93 9.61
CA LYS A 139 -8.91 -3.92 8.92
C LYS A 139 -9.79 -5.08 9.37
N ALA A 140 -9.24 -6.29 9.48
CA ALA A 140 -9.96 -7.45 9.99
C ALA A 140 -10.45 -7.24 11.44
N GLN A 141 -9.62 -6.67 12.31
CA GLN A 141 -10.02 -6.36 13.70
C GLN A 141 -11.10 -5.27 13.78
N GLU A 142 -11.06 -4.26 12.92
CA GLU A 142 -12.10 -3.25 12.85
C GLU A 142 -13.44 -3.82 12.39
N GLU A 143 -13.43 -4.72 11.40
CA GLU A 143 -14.63 -5.42 10.95
C GLU A 143 -15.21 -6.33 12.05
N GLU A 144 -14.38 -7.08 12.78
CA GLU A 144 -14.84 -7.86 13.92
C GLU A 144 -15.45 -6.99 15.04
N LYS A 145 -14.85 -5.82 15.32
CA LYS A 145 -15.40 -4.87 16.28
C LYS A 145 -16.76 -4.34 15.83
N LYS A 146 -16.92 -3.99 14.54
CA LYS A 146 -18.20 -3.57 13.96
C LYS A 146 -19.26 -4.69 14.05
N GLN A 147 -18.91 -5.92 13.68
CA GLN A 147 -19.83 -7.07 13.81
C GLN A 147 -20.24 -7.34 15.26
N LYS A 148 -19.31 -7.23 16.22
CA LYS A 148 -19.63 -7.37 17.65
C LYS A 148 -20.55 -6.26 18.15
N GLN A 149 -20.35 -5.02 17.70
CA GLN A 149 -21.24 -3.90 18.02
C GLN A 149 -22.65 -4.08 17.43
N GLU A 150 -22.76 -4.55 16.19
CA GLU A 150 -24.07 -4.84 15.56
C GLU A 150 -24.81 -5.96 16.28
N LYS A 151 -24.12 -7.05 16.63
CA LYS A 151 -24.71 -8.14 17.45
C LYS A 151 -25.17 -7.65 18.82
N MET A 152 -24.43 -6.74 19.46
CA MET A 152 -24.85 -6.12 20.73
C MET A 152 -26.09 -5.23 20.54
N LYS A 153 -26.12 -4.36 19.53
CA LYS A 153 -27.30 -3.53 19.23
C LYS A 153 -28.54 -4.39 18.97
N GLY A 154 -28.40 -5.48 18.22
CA GLY A 154 -29.48 -6.43 17.97
C GLY A 154 -30.03 -7.09 19.24
N LYS A 155 -29.14 -7.49 20.18
CA LYS A 155 -29.56 -8.06 21.47
C LYS A 155 -30.28 -7.03 22.37
N VAL A 156 -29.80 -5.80 22.41
CA VAL A 156 -30.41 -4.73 23.22
C VAL A 156 -31.81 -4.38 22.71
N ILE A 157 -31.97 -4.24 21.39
CA ILE A 157 -33.28 -3.97 20.77
C ILE A 157 -34.25 -5.14 21.01
N GLY A 158 -33.78 -6.39 20.86
CA GLY A 158 -34.59 -7.58 21.14
C GLY A 158 -35.09 -7.63 22.58
N ALA A 159 -34.22 -7.38 23.56
CA ALA A 159 -34.58 -7.36 24.98
C ALA A 159 -35.56 -6.22 25.32
N PHE A 160 -35.36 -5.03 24.75
CA PHE A 160 -36.22 -3.88 24.99
C PHE A 160 -37.64 -4.10 24.44
N THR A 161 -37.75 -4.70 23.25
CA THR A 161 -39.05 -5.00 22.61
C THR A 161 -39.85 -6.03 23.41
N LEU A 162 -39.19 -7.10 23.88
CA LEU A 162 -39.83 -8.10 24.75
C LEU A 162 -40.30 -7.50 26.08
N GLY A 163 -39.52 -6.58 26.66
CA GLY A 163 -39.88 -5.86 27.88
C GLY A 163 -41.14 -5.00 27.72
N ILE A 164 -41.26 -4.28 26.61
CA ILE A 164 -42.45 -3.46 26.30
C ILE A 164 -43.69 -4.35 26.12
N VAL A 165 -43.58 -5.45 25.36
CA VAL A 165 -44.70 -6.38 25.15
C VAL A 165 -45.17 -6.99 26.48
N ALA A 166 -44.24 -7.47 27.30
CA ALA A 166 -44.56 -8.01 28.63
C ALA A 166 -45.23 -6.96 29.53
N PHE A 167 -44.78 -5.70 29.48
CA PHE A 167 -45.39 -4.61 30.21
C PHE A 167 -46.82 -4.30 29.75
N ILE A 168 -47.06 -4.23 28.43
CA ILE A 168 -48.39 -3.99 27.86
C ILE A 168 -49.36 -5.11 28.24
N VAL A 169 -48.95 -6.38 28.10
CA VAL A 169 -49.78 -7.53 28.51
C VAL A 169 -50.13 -7.46 29.99
N ARG A 170 -49.17 -7.10 30.84
CA ARG A 170 -49.39 -6.95 32.28
C ARG A 170 -50.38 -5.83 32.60
N VAL A 171 -50.28 -4.69 31.92
CA VAL A 171 -51.22 -3.56 32.08
C VAL A 171 -52.64 -3.94 31.65
N ILE A 172 -52.79 -4.63 30.51
CA ILE A 172 -54.09 -5.10 30.03
C ILE A 172 -54.70 -6.11 31.02
N TYR A 173 -53.91 -7.07 31.49
CA TYR A 173 -54.34 -8.06 32.47
C TYR A 173 -54.82 -7.41 33.78
N TYR A 174 -54.08 -6.45 34.33
CA TYR A 174 -54.51 -5.73 35.53
C TYR A 174 -55.78 -4.92 35.32
N LYS A 175 -55.95 -4.26 34.15
CA LYS A 175 -57.19 -3.55 33.83
C LYS A 175 -58.39 -4.51 33.72
N TYR A 176 -58.20 -5.66 33.08
CA TYR A 176 -59.26 -6.67 32.94
C TYR A 176 -59.66 -7.28 34.29
N LYS A 177 -58.68 -7.65 35.12
CA LYS A 177 -58.92 -8.17 36.48
C LYS A 177 -59.62 -7.14 37.39
N LYS A 178 -59.31 -5.86 37.23
CA LYS A 178 -59.99 -4.78 37.98
C LYS A 178 -61.45 -4.60 37.56
N HIS A 179 -61.78 -4.80 36.28
CA HIS A 179 -63.17 -4.77 35.79
C HIS A 179 -64.02 -5.96 36.24
N GLN A 180 -63.44 -7.16 36.38
CA GLN A 180 -64.15 -8.30 36.98
C GLN A 180 -64.45 -8.10 38.47
N ASN A 181 -63.60 -7.37 39.20
CA ASN A 181 -63.84 -7.06 40.61
C ASN A 181 -64.76 -5.84 40.81
N SER A 182 -65.10 -5.09 39.77
CA SER A 182 -66.00 -3.92 39.83
C SER A 182 -67.37 -4.16 39.21
N SER A 183 -67.68 -5.40 38.81
CA SER A 183 -68.98 -5.84 38.27
C SER A 183 -69.73 -6.75 39.24
N SER A 184 -69.31 -6.77 40.51
CA SER A 184 -69.84 -7.61 41.58
C SER A 184 -70.41 -6.79 42.75
N ASP A 185 -70.75 -5.52 42.54
CA ASP A 185 -71.55 -4.68 43.45
C ASP A 185 -72.79 -4.16 42.72
#